data_AF-A0A4V2AY08-F1
#
_entry.id   AF-A0A4V2AY08-F1
#
_cell.length_a   1.000
_cell.length_b   1.000
_cell.length_c   1.000
_cell.angle_alpha   90.00
_cell.angle_beta   90.00
_cell.angle_gamma   90.00
#
_symmetry.space_group_name_H-M   'P 1'
#
loop_
_entity.id
_entity.type
_entity.pdbx_description
1 polymer ?
#
loop_
_entity_poly.entity_id
_entity_poly.type
_entity_poly.pdbx_seq_one_letter_code
_entity_poly.pdbx_strand_id
1 'polypeptide(L)'
;MIMTHKSLFCLPILLSLSLSCREPTDEKSRSVLSGDWVSSCFPNTELHPSSIVSYSFDDEHGVVRTQDLYTDLACQNLAGRLTHSGEYSLEVRREISLFNVDIEFTKVVATVETNDGLQLWNDQKFCAVEDWQSESTRDLTATAETGCMTYGTAKVEYRDLVEVDGENQIIFGASLSPLIPRPSGIEAGRADRIFKGKLP
;
A
#
# COMPACT_ATOMS: atom_id res chain seq x y z
N MET A 1 -77.00 -26.41 30.89
CA MET A 1 -76.73 -24.96 30.96
C MET A 1 -75.42 -24.71 30.23
N ILE A 2 -75.51 -24.09 29.07
CA ILE A 2 -74.39 -23.79 28.18
C ILE A 2 -73.73 -22.52 28.72
N MET A 3 -72.44 -22.57 29.04
CA MET A 3 -71.65 -21.38 29.31
C MET A 3 -70.34 -21.48 28.54
N THR A 4 -70.38 -20.90 27.34
CA THR A 4 -69.26 -20.56 26.49
C THR A 4 -68.37 -19.51 27.18
N HIS A 5 -67.08 -19.79 27.38
CA HIS A 5 -66.10 -18.75 27.64
C HIS A 5 -65.07 -18.67 26.52
N LYS A 6 -64.98 -17.44 26.01
CA LYS A 6 -64.23 -16.96 24.86
C LYS A 6 -62.72 -17.11 25.05
N SER A 7 -62.06 -17.56 23.97
CA SER A 7 -60.65 -17.31 23.67
C SER A 7 -60.23 -15.87 23.99
N LEU A 8 -59.10 -15.73 24.70
CA LEU A 8 -58.13 -14.67 24.42
C LEU A 8 -56.87 -15.35 23.87
N PHE A 9 -56.68 -15.23 22.56
CA PHE A 9 -55.41 -15.47 21.90
C PHE A 9 -54.44 -14.36 22.35
N CYS A 10 -53.47 -14.71 23.19
CA CYS A 10 -52.29 -13.88 23.39
C CYS A 10 -51.30 -14.26 22.29
N LEU A 11 -51.33 -13.55 21.16
CA LEU A 11 -50.27 -13.64 20.16
C LEU A 11 -48.96 -13.13 20.79
N PRO A 12 -47.88 -13.92 20.82
CA PRO A 12 -46.56 -13.35 20.95
C PRO A 12 -46.23 -12.67 19.61
N ILE A 13 -46.29 -11.35 19.59
CA ILE A 13 -45.61 -10.57 18.54
C ILE A 13 -44.12 -10.80 18.77
N LEU A 14 -43.58 -11.84 18.15
CA LEU A 14 -42.16 -11.99 17.87
C LEU A 14 -41.78 -10.81 16.96
N LEU A 15 -41.48 -9.67 17.57
CA LEU A 15 -40.60 -8.67 16.97
C LEU A 15 -39.25 -9.37 16.82
N SER A 16 -39.09 -10.10 15.72
CA SER A 16 -37.80 -10.36 15.11
C SER A 16 -37.25 -8.99 14.72
N LEU A 17 -36.66 -8.30 15.71
CA LEU A 17 -35.57 -7.38 15.45
C LEU A 17 -34.57 -8.22 14.69
N SER A 18 -34.58 -8.09 13.37
CA SER A 18 -33.44 -8.43 12.55
C SER A 18 -32.30 -7.62 13.13
N LEU A 19 -31.58 -8.22 14.09
CA LEU A 19 -30.14 -8.03 14.19
C LEU A 19 -29.65 -8.38 12.79
N SER A 20 -29.61 -7.37 11.91
CA SER A 20 -28.61 -7.32 10.87
C SER A 20 -27.33 -7.46 11.63
N CYS A 21 -26.85 -8.70 11.73
CA CYS A 21 -25.46 -8.99 11.91
C CYS A 21 -24.80 -8.18 10.80
N ARG A 22 -24.26 -7.02 11.18
CA ARG A 22 -23.44 -6.22 10.32
C ARG A 22 -22.29 -7.15 9.97
N GLU A 23 -22.32 -7.70 8.76
CA GLU A 23 -21.20 -8.50 8.27
C GLU A 23 -19.94 -7.67 8.52
N PRO A 24 -18.88 -8.29 9.08
CA PRO A 24 -17.62 -7.59 9.24
C PRO A 24 -17.24 -7.10 7.85
N THR A 25 -17.26 -5.78 7.68
CA THR A 25 -16.99 -5.08 6.42
C THR A 25 -15.58 -5.38 5.88
N ASP A 26 -14.73 -6.06 6.63
CA ASP A 26 -13.34 -6.37 6.28
C ASP A 26 -13.16 -7.32 5.10
N GLU A 27 -13.95 -8.40 4.94
CA GLU A 27 -13.71 -9.31 3.80
C GLU A 27 -14.05 -8.67 2.46
N LYS A 28 -15.20 -8.01 2.37
CA LYS A 28 -15.67 -7.41 1.11
C LYS A 28 -14.94 -6.11 0.76
N SER A 29 -14.34 -5.45 1.75
CA SER A 29 -13.51 -4.26 1.52
C SER A 29 -12.06 -4.60 1.20
N ARG A 30 -11.55 -5.78 1.58
CA ARG A 30 -10.20 -6.24 1.20
C ARG A 30 -10.03 -6.39 -0.32
N SER A 31 -11.04 -6.93 -1.00
CA SER A 31 -11.02 -7.09 -2.45
C SER A 31 -10.94 -5.77 -3.24
N VAL A 32 -11.06 -4.61 -2.57
CA VAL A 32 -10.99 -3.30 -3.22
C VAL A 32 -9.55 -2.92 -3.57
N LEU A 33 -8.56 -3.36 -2.79
CA LEU A 33 -7.14 -3.12 -3.07
C LEU A 33 -6.44 -4.29 -3.75
N SER A 34 -7.01 -5.49 -3.70
CA SER A 34 -6.39 -6.69 -4.26
C SER A 34 -6.02 -6.50 -5.73
N GLY A 35 -4.83 -6.96 -6.09
CA GLY A 35 -4.29 -6.87 -7.44
C GLY A 35 -3.05 -5.98 -7.56
N ASP A 36 -2.68 -5.74 -8.81
CA ASP A 36 -1.48 -4.99 -9.16
C ASP A 36 -1.81 -3.54 -9.52
N TRP A 37 -1.00 -2.62 -9.00
CA TRP A 37 -1.16 -1.18 -9.17
C TRP A 37 0.17 -0.58 -9.59
N VAL A 38 0.16 0.25 -10.63
CA VAL A 38 1.40 0.83 -11.18
C VAL A 38 1.27 2.33 -11.37
N SER A 39 2.28 3.07 -10.95
CA SER A 39 2.37 4.51 -11.21
C SER A 39 2.79 4.77 -12.65
N SER A 40 2.49 5.96 -13.16
CA SER A 40 3.21 6.47 -14.33
C SER A 40 4.70 6.65 -14.03
N CYS A 41 5.51 6.78 -15.09
CA CYS A 41 6.90 7.21 -14.96
C CYS A 41 6.95 8.59 -14.28
N PHE A 42 7.71 8.69 -13.20
CA PHE A 42 7.89 9.94 -12.45
C PHE A 42 9.35 10.40 -12.56
N PRO A 43 9.62 11.55 -13.22
CA PRO A 43 10.96 12.10 -13.30
C PRO A 43 11.40 12.62 -11.93
N ASN A 44 12.64 12.32 -11.54
CA ASN A 44 13.26 12.84 -10.32
C ASN A 44 14.62 13.44 -10.70
N THR A 45 14.79 14.74 -10.54
CA THR A 45 16.04 15.40 -10.97
C THR A 45 17.13 15.39 -9.90
N GLU A 46 16.84 14.89 -8.70
CA GLU A 46 17.74 15.03 -7.54
C GLU A 46 18.59 13.79 -7.25
N LEU A 47 18.05 12.57 -7.39
CA LEU A 47 18.71 11.33 -6.94
C LEU A 47 18.83 10.24 -8.02
N HIS A 48 17.87 10.16 -8.93
CA HIS A 48 17.83 9.19 -10.03
C HIS A 48 16.93 9.76 -11.13
N PRO A 49 17.28 9.71 -12.43
CA PRO A 49 16.54 10.42 -13.48
C PRO A 49 15.02 10.18 -13.48
N SER A 50 14.56 8.94 -13.26
CA SER A 50 13.13 8.67 -13.07
C SER A 50 12.85 7.38 -12.31
N SER A 51 11.58 7.14 -11.98
CA SER A 51 11.14 5.94 -11.28
C SER A 51 9.70 5.53 -11.59
N ILE A 52 9.45 4.22 -11.57
CA ILE A 52 8.11 3.63 -11.55
C ILE A 52 7.93 2.90 -10.22
N VAL A 53 6.79 3.09 -9.56
CA VAL A 53 6.44 2.36 -8.35
C VAL A 53 5.25 1.46 -8.67
N SER A 54 5.29 0.23 -8.18
CA SER A 54 4.18 -0.70 -8.25
C SER A 54 3.91 -1.33 -6.90
N TYR A 55 2.64 -1.66 -6.67
CA TYR A 55 2.17 -2.44 -5.54
C TYR A 55 1.46 -3.68 -6.05
N SER A 56 1.63 -4.79 -5.35
CA SER A 56 0.82 -6.00 -5.50
C SER A 56 0.24 -6.33 -4.14
N PHE A 57 -1.08 -6.30 -4.02
CA PHE A 57 -1.80 -6.68 -2.80
C PHE A 57 -2.49 -8.02 -3.04
N ASP A 58 -2.29 -8.96 -2.12
CA ASP A 58 -3.05 -10.21 -2.11
C ASP A 58 -4.25 -10.13 -1.15
N ASP A 59 -5.14 -11.11 -1.25
CA ASP A 59 -6.35 -11.18 -0.41
C ASP A 59 -6.05 -11.57 1.06
N GLU A 60 -4.80 -11.93 1.38
CA GLU A 60 -4.35 -12.49 2.66
C GLU A 60 -3.52 -11.52 3.50
N HIS A 61 -3.62 -10.22 3.24
CA HIS A 61 -2.86 -9.13 3.90
C HIS A 61 -1.42 -8.94 3.41
N GLY A 62 -0.96 -9.69 2.42
CA GLY A 62 0.36 -9.52 1.84
C GLY A 62 0.42 -8.30 0.92
N VAL A 63 1.55 -7.59 0.97
CA VAL A 63 1.87 -6.51 0.05
C VAL A 63 3.32 -6.57 -0.41
N VAL A 64 3.50 -6.40 -1.71
CA VAL A 64 4.82 -6.19 -2.33
C VAL A 64 4.84 -4.82 -2.99
N ARG A 65 5.82 -4.01 -2.63
CA ARG A 65 6.10 -2.72 -3.29
C ARG A 65 7.40 -2.82 -4.06
N THR A 66 7.34 -2.61 -5.36
CA THR A 66 8.51 -2.56 -6.23
C THR A 66 8.73 -1.14 -6.73
N GLN A 67 9.95 -0.64 -6.59
CA GLN A 67 10.38 0.64 -7.12
C GLN A 67 11.52 0.42 -8.10
N ASP A 68 11.21 0.64 -9.37
CA ASP A 68 12.15 0.58 -10.48
C ASP A 68 12.74 1.97 -10.69
N LEU A 69 14.07 2.03 -10.74
CA LEU A 69 14.85 3.24 -10.93
C LEU A 69 15.46 3.22 -12.32
N TYR A 70 15.43 4.34 -13.02
CA TYR A 70 15.87 4.44 -14.40
C TYR A 70 16.92 5.54 -14.57
N THR A 71 17.84 5.34 -15.51
CA THR A 71 18.90 6.31 -15.85
C THR A 71 18.47 7.38 -16.85
N ASP A 72 17.24 7.31 -17.37
CA ASP A 72 16.64 8.33 -18.24
C ASP A 72 15.31 8.84 -17.69
N LEU A 73 14.82 9.96 -18.21
CA LEU A 73 13.56 10.58 -17.77
C LEU A 73 12.30 9.88 -18.31
N ALA A 74 12.44 8.99 -19.30
CA ALA A 74 11.34 8.30 -19.97
C ALA A 74 11.08 6.89 -19.41
N CYS A 75 11.81 6.49 -18.36
CA CYS A 75 11.76 5.16 -17.76
C CYS A 75 12.03 4.01 -18.75
N GLN A 76 13.07 4.12 -19.58
CA GLN A 76 13.39 3.09 -20.59
C GLN A 76 14.62 2.24 -20.23
N ASN A 77 15.59 2.81 -19.52
CA ASN A 77 16.85 2.18 -19.16
C ASN A 77 16.87 1.88 -17.66
N LEU A 78 16.50 0.65 -17.31
CA LEU A 78 16.44 0.20 -15.92
C LEU A 78 17.85 0.21 -15.29
N ALA A 79 17.98 0.93 -14.18
CA ALA A 79 19.21 1.03 -13.39
C ALA A 79 19.22 -0.02 -12.28
N GLY A 80 18.11 -0.13 -11.57
CA GLY A 80 17.98 -1.02 -10.44
C GLY A 80 16.57 -1.04 -9.89
N ARG A 81 16.36 -1.93 -8.93
CA ARG A 81 15.06 -2.25 -8.35
C ARG A 81 15.16 -2.38 -6.84
N LEU A 82 14.24 -1.73 -6.14
CA LEU A 82 13.98 -2.00 -4.72
C LEU A 82 12.65 -2.73 -4.57
N THR A 83 12.66 -3.85 -3.85
CA THR A 83 11.47 -4.63 -3.55
C THR A 83 11.29 -4.69 -2.04
N HIS A 84 10.14 -4.22 -1.59
CA HIS A 84 9.72 -4.28 -0.19
C HIS A 84 8.60 -5.31 -0.08
N SER A 85 8.67 -6.18 0.91
CA SER A 85 7.62 -7.16 1.19
C SER A 85 7.19 -7.03 2.64
N GLY A 86 5.89 -7.17 2.88
CA GLY A 86 5.30 -6.93 4.19
C GLY A 86 3.81 -7.23 4.22
N GLU A 87 3.16 -6.63 5.20
CA GLU A 87 1.74 -6.80 5.45
C GLU A 87 1.00 -5.46 5.39
N TYR A 88 -0.29 -5.50 5.05
CA TYR A 88 -1.16 -4.34 5.09
C TYR A 88 -2.44 -4.59 5.89
N SER A 89 -2.96 -3.52 6.47
CA SER A 89 -4.29 -3.48 7.07
C SER A 89 -5.11 -2.35 6.46
N LEU A 90 -6.41 -2.60 6.32
CA LEU A 90 -7.36 -1.69 5.71
C LEU A 90 -8.48 -1.41 6.69
N GLU A 91 -8.74 -0.14 6.96
CA GLU A 91 -9.87 0.32 7.76
C GLU A 91 -10.78 1.18 6.89
N VAL A 92 -12.02 0.71 6.69
CA VAL A 92 -13.04 1.39 5.90
C VAL A 92 -13.53 2.63 6.64
N ARG A 93 -13.39 3.80 6.03
CA ARG A 93 -14.00 5.00 6.58
C ARG A 93 -15.49 5.06 6.21
N ARG A 94 -16.27 5.82 6.99
CA ARG A 94 -17.72 5.95 6.78
C ARG A 94 -18.04 6.64 5.45
N GLU A 95 -17.09 7.38 4.88
CA GLU A 95 -17.20 7.94 3.54
C GLU A 95 -16.97 6.86 2.48
N ILE A 96 -17.92 6.73 1.54
CA ILE A 96 -17.81 5.80 0.41
C ILE A 96 -16.54 6.15 -0.36
N SER A 97 -15.69 5.16 -0.65
CA SER A 97 -14.44 5.26 -1.44
C SER A 97 -13.16 5.66 -0.71
N LEU A 98 -13.19 5.93 0.61
CA LEU A 98 -11.99 6.26 1.39
C LEU A 98 -11.59 5.15 2.36
N PHE A 99 -10.34 4.74 2.28
CA PHE A 99 -9.77 3.67 3.09
C PHE A 99 -8.51 4.16 3.80
N ASN A 100 -8.43 3.92 5.10
CA ASN A 100 -7.16 4.02 5.81
C ASN A 100 -6.36 2.76 5.50
N VAL A 101 -5.13 2.92 5.03
CA VAL A 101 -4.23 1.80 4.76
C VAL A 101 -2.97 1.98 5.61
N ASP A 102 -2.68 0.99 6.44
CA ASP A 102 -1.40 0.88 7.11
C ASP A 102 -0.60 -0.25 6.47
N ILE A 103 0.61 0.04 6.02
CA ILE A 103 1.53 -0.95 5.46
C ILE A 103 2.77 -1.02 6.34
N GLU A 104 3.17 -2.23 6.72
CA GLU A 104 4.41 -2.52 7.42
C GLU A 104 5.29 -3.42 6.55
N PHE A 105 6.36 -2.85 5.99
CA PHE A 105 7.38 -3.64 5.30
C PHE A 105 8.36 -4.24 6.29
N THR A 106 8.60 -5.54 6.17
CA THR A 106 9.51 -6.32 7.03
C THR A 106 10.71 -6.87 6.29
N LYS A 107 10.70 -6.82 4.95
CA LYS A 107 11.80 -7.25 4.10
C LYS A 107 12.09 -6.22 3.02
N VAL A 108 13.36 -5.97 2.77
CA VAL A 108 13.82 -5.13 1.65
C VAL A 108 14.92 -5.83 0.88
N VAL A 109 14.74 -5.91 -0.43
CA VAL A 109 15.71 -6.48 -1.37
C VAL A 109 16.02 -5.45 -2.43
N ALA A 110 17.30 -5.32 -2.75
CA ALA A 110 17.81 -4.31 -3.64
C ALA A 110 18.64 -5.00 -4.74
N THR A 111 18.27 -4.75 -6.00
CA THR A 111 18.91 -5.35 -7.18
C THR A 111 19.47 -4.26 -8.09
N VAL A 112 20.76 -4.32 -8.38
CA VAL A 112 21.38 -3.53 -9.46
C VAL A 112 21.16 -4.30 -10.75
N GLU A 113 20.53 -3.67 -11.74
CA GLU A 113 20.11 -4.36 -12.97
C GLU A 113 21.10 -4.14 -14.11
N THR A 114 21.90 -3.07 -14.08
CA THR A 114 22.85 -2.71 -15.14
C THR A 114 24.14 -2.06 -14.62
N ASN A 115 25.18 -2.02 -15.46
CA ASN A 115 26.43 -1.32 -15.16
C ASN A 115 26.22 0.19 -14.98
N ASP A 116 25.29 0.79 -15.72
CA ASP A 116 24.96 2.21 -15.56
C ASP A 116 24.26 2.45 -14.21
N GLY A 117 23.43 1.49 -13.78
CA GLY A 117 22.81 1.52 -12.46
C GLY A 117 23.79 1.34 -11.31
N LEU A 118 24.89 0.61 -11.53
CA LEU A 118 25.94 0.44 -10.52
C LEU A 118 26.51 1.78 -10.03
N GLN A 119 26.81 2.71 -10.94
CA GLN A 119 27.32 4.03 -10.57
C GLN A 119 26.29 4.77 -9.71
N LEU A 120 25.03 4.79 -10.15
CA LEU A 120 23.93 5.43 -9.42
C LEU A 120 23.75 4.86 -8.01
N TRP A 121 23.86 3.54 -7.86
CA TRP A 121 23.69 2.86 -6.58
C TRP A 121 24.85 3.08 -5.61
N ASN A 122 26.08 3.14 -6.12
CA ASN A 122 27.25 3.51 -5.32
C ASN A 122 27.18 4.96 -4.83
N ASP A 123 26.54 5.86 -5.59
CA ASP A 123 26.35 7.26 -5.19
C ASP A 123 25.28 7.44 -4.10
N GLN A 124 24.29 6.53 -4.01
CA GLN A 124 23.16 6.65 -3.08
C GLN A 124 23.42 6.20 -1.63
N LYS A 125 24.63 5.71 -1.31
CA LYS A 125 25.07 5.33 0.06
C LYS A 125 24.03 4.52 0.85
N PHE A 126 23.77 3.30 0.40
CA PHE A 126 22.96 2.33 1.15
C PHE A 126 23.68 1.91 2.44
N CYS A 127 22.92 1.72 3.52
CA CYS A 127 23.48 1.28 4.80
C CYS A 127 24.19 -0.07 4.65
N ALA A 128 25.40 -0.18 5.21
CA ALA A 128 26.20 -1.42 5.23
C ALA A 128 26.52 -2.02 3.84
N VAL A 129 26.33 -1.26 2.76
CA VAL A 129 26.73 -1.67 1.41
C VAL A 129 27.56 -0.57 0.77
N GLU A 130 28.86 -0.85 0.64
CA GLU A 130 29.83 0.10 0.06
C GLU A 130 30.27 -0.28 -1.35
N ASP A 131 29.96 -1.50 -1.81
CA ASP A 131 30.56 -2.12 -2.99
C ASP A 131 29.53 -2.85 -3.87
N TRP A 132 28.56 -2.11 -4.40
CA TRP A 132 27.60 -2.72 -5.32
C TRP A 132 28.30 -3.41 -6.49
N GLN A 133 27.68 -4.46 -7.00
CA GLN A 133 28.08 -5.12 -8.22
C GLN A 133 26.93 -5.03 -9.22
N SER A 134 27.25 -4.94 -10.51
CA SER A 134 26.22 -5.02 -11.54
C SER A 134 25.53 -6.38 -11.51
N GLU A 135 24.24 -6.42 -11.87
CA GLU A 135 23.42 -7.64 -11.90
C GLU A 135 23.42 -8.40 -10.56
N SER A 136 23.52 -7.66 -9.45
CA SER A 136 23.58 -8.25 -8.11
C SER A 136 22.37 -7.89 -7.29
N THR A 137 21.91 -8.85 -6.49
CA THR A 137 20.83 -8.70 -5.54
C THR A 137 21.38 -8.81 -4.12
N ARG A 138 20.98 -7.89 -3.25
CA ARG A 138 21.32 -7.91 -1.82
C ARG A 138 20.07 -7.73 -0.97
N ASP A 139 20.04 -8.43 0.16
CA ASP A 139 19.03 -8.25 1.19
C ASP A 139 19.47 -7.12 2.14
N LEU A 140 18.63 -6.10 2.28
CA LEU A 140 18.87 -4.91 3.11
C LEU A 140 18.05 -4.93 4.41
N THR A 141 17.41 -6.06 4.74
CA THR A 141 16.47 -6.17 5.88
C THR A 141 17.16 -6.00 7.24
N ALA A 142 18.43 -6.40 7.38
CA ALA A 142 19.12 -6.32 8.67
C ALA A 142 19.90 -5.00 8.88
N THR A 143 19.96 -4.11 7.89
CA THR A 143 20.90 -2.97 7.90
C THR A 143 20.37 -1.72 8.62
N ALA A 144 19.21 -1.81 9.29
CA ALA A 144 18.52 -0.68 9.92
C ALA A 144 19.03 -0.31 11.33
N GLU A 145 19.92 -1.10 11.95
CA GLU A 145 20.19 -1.00 13.40
C GLU A 145 21.08 0.18 13.87
N THR A 146 21.65 1.02 12.99
CA THR A 146 22.55 2.11 13.43
C THR A 146 22.33 3.42 12.70
N GLY A 147 21.36 4.23 13.15
CA GLY A 147 21.27 5.67 12.86
C GLY A 147 21.25 6.04 11.37
N CYS A 148 20.90 5.09 10.52
CA CYS A 148 21.05 5.20 9.08
C CYS A 148 19.71 5.63 8.48
N MET A 149 19.56 6.94 8.30
CA MET A 149 18.36 7.59 7.73
C MET A 149 18.35 7.52 6.19
N THR A 150 18.73 6.39 5.60
CA THR A 150 18.86 6.27 4.14
C THR A 150 17.78 5.42 3.50
N TYR A 151 17.69 5.63 2.19
CA TYR A 151 16.75 5.07 1.22
C TYR A 151 16.63 3.53 1.34
N GLY A 152 15.40 3.01 1.45
CA GLY A 152 15.13 1.57 1.43
C GLY A 152 15.51 0.81 2.71
N THR A 153 15.37 1.41 3.89
CA THR A 153 15.62 0.73 5.17
C THR A 153 14.43 -0.13 5.64
N ALA A 154 14.74 -1.10 6.49
CA ALA A 154 13.98 -2.34 6.71
C ALA A 154 12.61 -2.24 7.38
N LYS A 155 12.22 -1.06 7.88
CA LYS A 155 10.92 -0.86 8.51
C LYS A 155 10.35 0.48 8.05
N VAL A 156 9.66 0.44 6.92
CA VAL A 156 8.90 1.59 6.45
C VAL A 156 7.44 1.33 6.79
N GLU A 157 6.93 2.11 7.74
CA GLU A 157 5.50 2.19 8.04
C GLU A 157 4.91 3.27 7.15
N TYR A 158 4.01 2.88 6.24
CA TYR A 158 3.22 3.82 5.46
C TYR A 158 1.83 3.91 6.08
N ARG A 159 1.43 5.14 6.40
CA ARG A 159 0.08 5.45 6.90
C ARG A 159 -0.60 6.35 5.87
N ASP A 160 -1.14 5.73 4.84
CA ASP A 160 -1.74 6.44 3.72
C ASP A 160 -3.27 6.43 3.81
N LEU A 161 -3.87 7.52 3.34
CA LEU A 161 -5.28 7.53 2.98
C LEU A 161 -5.36 7.17 1.50
N VAL A 162 -6.05 6.07 1.20
CA VAL A 162 -6.26 5.60 -0.16
C VAL A 162 -7.69 5.90 -0.59
N GLU A 163 -7.81 6.57 -1.73
CA GLU A 163 -9.06 6.65 -2.47
C GLU A 163 -9.00 5.65 -3.61
N VAL A 164 -10.02 4.79 -3.68
CA VAL A 164 -10.26 3.95 -4.86
C VAL A 164 -11.41 4.57 -5.61
N ASP A 165 -11.11 5.23 -6.71
CA ASP A 165 -12.13 5.86 -7.54
C ASP A 165 -12.88 4.82 -8.39
N GLY A 166 -14.02 5.23 -8.95
CA GLY A 166 -14.83 4.38 -9.82
C GLY A 166 -14.16 4.02 -11.16
N GLU A 167 -12.92 4.45 -11.42
CA GLU A 167 -12.17 4.24 -12.65
C GLU A 167 -11.00 3.25 -12.48
N ASN A 168 -10.98 2.48 -11.38
CA ASN A 168 -9.89 1.57 -11.02
C ASN A 168 -8.54 2.29 -10.86
N GLN A 169 -8.55 3.46 -10.20
CA GLN A 169 -7.34 4.15 -9.79
C GLN A 169 -7.20 4.09 -8.27
N ILE A 170 -5.97 3.90 -7.82
CA ILE A 170 -5.59 4.12 -6.43
C ILE A 170 -4.79 5.41 -6.35
N ILE A 171 -5.21 6.29 -5.46
CA ILE A 171 -4.46 7.48 -5.10
C ILE A 171 -3.94 7.28 -3.68
N PHE A 172 -2.64 7.12 -3.55
CA PHE A 172 -2.01 7.18 -2.23
C PHE A 172 -1.86 8.65 -1.82
N GLY A 173 -2.25 8.95 -0.58
CA GLY A 173 -1.89 10.22 0.06
C GLY A 173 -0.38 10.37 0.28
N ALA A 174 0.01 11.39 1.03
CA ALA A 174 1.40 11.58 1.42
C ALA A 174 1.81 10.54 2.46
N SER A 175 2.98 9.91 2.28
CA SER A 175 3.59 9.04 3.29
C SER A 175 3.80 9.80 4.60
N LEU A 176 3.10 9.42 5.66
CA LEU A 176 3.20 10.09 6.96
C LEU A 176 4.15 9.35 7.88
N SER A 177 5.01 10.11 8.56
CA SER A 177 5.68 9.61 9.76
C SER A 177 4.63 9.14 10.79
N PRO A 178 4.89 8.06 11.56
CA PRO A 178 4.00 7.61 12.63
C PRO A 178 3.65 8.70 13.64
N LEU A 179 4.49 9.73 13.76
CA LEU A 179 4.33 10.87 14.66
C LEU A 179 3.35 11.95 14.15
N ILE A 180 2.92 11.87 12.89
CA ILE A 180 1.99 12.83 12.27
C ILE A 180 0.57 12.24 12.28
N PRO A 181 -0.45 12.97 12.76
CA PRO A 181 -1.84 12.53 12.68
C PRO A 181 -2.27 12.25 11.24
N ARG A 182 -3.09 11.22 11.01
CA ARG A 182 -3.64 10.95 9.68
C ARG A 182 -4.47 12.15 9.19
N PRO A 183 -4.33 12.56 7.92
CA PRO A 183 -5.14 13.60 7.33
C PRO A 183 -6.59 13.13 7.24
N SER A 184 -7.52 14.08 7.33
CA SER A 184 -8.94 13.81 7.26
C SER A 184 -9.44 13.57 5.83
N GLY A 185 -8.65 13.89 4.81
CA GLY A 185 -8.94 13.68 3.38
C GLY A 185 -7.66 13.68 2.53
N ILE A 186 -7.77 13.34 1.24
CA ILE A 186 -6.68 13.48 0.28
C ILE A 186 -6.55 14.97 -0.05
N GLU A 187 -5.52 15.64 0.44
CA GLU A 187 -5.28 17.04 0.08
C GLU A 187 -4.88 17.12 -1.40
N ALA A 188 -5.70 17.81 -2.20
CA ALA A 188 -5.40 18.11 -3.60
C ALA A 188 -4.04 18.83 -3.69
N GLY A 189 -3.05 18.17 -4.30
CA GLY A 189 -1.67 18.65 -4.38
C GLY A 189 -0.64 17.89 -3.51
N ARG A 190 -1.07 16.91 -2.69
CA ARG A 190 -0.18 15.96 -1.98
C ARG A 190 -0.24 14.52 -2.49
N ALA A 191 -1.08 14.25 -3.50
CA ALA A 191 -1.03 12.98 -4.19
C ALA A 191 0.25 12.94 -5.02
N ASP A 192 1.33 12.41 -4.46
CA ASP A 192 2.62 12.37 -5.14
C ASP A 192 2.56 11.48 -6.39
N ARG A 193 1.67 10.48 -6.42
CA ARG A 193 1.51 9.52 -7.52
C ARG A 193 0.07 8.98 -7.63
N ILE A 194 -0.43 8.93 -8.85
CA ILE A 194 -1.66 8.20 -9.21
C ILE A 194 -1.25 6.81 -9.71
N PHE A 195 -1.87 5.78 -9.16
CA PHE A 195 -1.66 4.39 -9.55
C PHE A 195 -2.87 3.89 -10.30
N LYS A 196 -2.63 3.20 -11.42
CA LYS A 196 -3.70 2.58 -12.19
C LYS A 196 -3.66 1.09 -11.95
N GLY A 197 -4.83 0.49 -11.76
CA GLY A 197 -4.97 -0.95 -11.71
C GLY A 197 -4.42 -1.55 -13.00
N LYS A 198 -3.53 -2.53 -12.88
CA LYS A 198 -3.09 -3.32 -14.01
C LYS A 198 -4.25 -4.24 -14.35
N LEU A 199 -4.96 -3.93 -15.43
CA LEU A 199 -5.99 -4.83 -15.94
C LEU A 199 -5.34 -6.19 -16.25
N PRO A 200 -5.97 -7.31 -15.85
CA PRO A 200 -5.48 -8.65 -16.15
C PRO A 200 -5.36 -8.91 -17.67
#